data_AF-A0A0G1VU84-F1
#
_entry.id   AF-A0A0G1VU84-F1
#
_cell.length_a   1.000
_cell.length_b   1.000
_cell.length_c   1.000
_cell.angle_alpha   90.00
_cell.angle_beta   90.00
_cell.angle_gamma   90.00
#
_symmetry.space_group_name_H-M   'P 1'
#
loop_
_entity.id
_entity.type
_entity.pdbx_description
1 polymer ?
#
loop_
_entity_poly.entity_id
_entity_poly.type
_entity_poly.pdbx_seq_one_letter_code
_entity_poly.pdbx_strand_id
1 'polypeptide(L)'
;MFSKRLAIILLLNRGVSHYAIWNALNVSPSTVERIAKRLDRGGYIEILKLLKEDGGKLLKVLEALFEILTPPPYHLSRAKFIEAKRKGR
;
A
#
# COMPACT_ATOMS: atom_id res chain seq x y z
N MET A 1 -9.46 3.79 7.85
CA MET A 1 -8.26 4.68 7.90
C MET A 1 -6.99 3.96 8.36
N PHE A 2 -7.06 3.01 9.30
CA PHE A 2 -5.88 2.29 9.81
C PHE A 2 -5.15 1.46 8.73
N SER A 3 -5.89 0.70 7.92
CA SER A 3 -5.35 -0.11 6.84
C SER A 3 -4.51 0.69 5.83
N LYS A 4 -5.00 1.87 5.40
CA LYS A 4 -4.25 2.77 4.50
C LYS A 4 -2.95 3.28 5.15
N ARG A 5 -2.94 3.58 6.45
CA ARG A 5 -1.70 4.00 7.14
C ARG A 5 -0.68 2.87 7.20
N LEU A 6 -1.12 1.66 7.55
CA LEU A 6 -0.25 0.49 7.60
C LEU A 6 0.34 0.18 6.22
N ALA A 7 -0.49 0.26 5.19
CA ALA A 7 -0.07 0.17 3.80
C ALA A 7 1.00 1.21 3.41
N ILE A 8 0.83 2.49 3.78
CA ILE A 8 1.82 3.54 3.49
C ILE A 8 3.16 3.20 4.17
N ILE A 9 3.13 2.81 5.45
CA ILE A 9 4.34 2.44 6.22
C ILE A 9 5.11 1.32 5.52
N LEU A 10 4.40 0.30 5.06
CA LEU A 10 4.98 -0.86 4.38
C LEU A 10 5.60 -0.51 3.03
N LEU A 11 4.88 0.27 2.22
CA LEU A 11 5.34 0.67 0.90
C LEU A 11 6.55 1.60 0.99
N LEU A 12 6.54 2.54 1.94
CA LEU A 12 7.69 3.40 2.21
C LEU A 12 8.91 2.60 2.68
N ASN A 13 8.72 1.63 3.58
CA ASN A 13 9.79 0.75 4.04
C ASN A 13 10.39 -0.12 2.91
N ARG A 14 9.62 -0.37 1.84
CA ARG A 14 10.08 -1.03 0.62
C ARG A 14 10.72 -0.09 -0.41
N GLY A 15 10.83 1.20 -0.12
CA GLY A 15 11.40 2.20 -1.03
C GLY A 15 10.47 2.61 -2.17
N VAL A 16 9.16 2.36 -2.06
CA VAL A 16 8.19 2.79 -3.08
C VAL A 16 8.06 4.32 -3.05
N SER A 17 8.02 4.94 -4.23
CA SER A 17 7.93 6.40 -4.34
C SER A 17 6.64 6.96 -3.73
N HIS A 18 6.70 8.18 -3.17
CA HIS A 18 5.54 8.85 -2.59
C HIS A 18 4.40 9.01 -3.61
N TYR A 19 4.76 9.28 -4.88
CA TYR A 19 3.82 9.39 -6.00
C TYR A 19 3.13 8.06 -6.36
N ALA A 20 3.78 6.92 -6.20
CA ALA A 20 3.10 5.65 -6.42
C ALA A 20 2.09 5.40 -5.28
N ILE A 21 2.50 5.69 -4.04
CA ILE A 21 1.71 5.43 -2.84
C ILE A 21 0.44 6.27 -2.79
N TRP A 22 0.52 7.60 -2.99
CA TRP A 22 -0.64 8.49 -2.86
C TRP A 22 -1.75 8.17 -3.88
N ASN A 23 -1.37 7.66 -5.06
CA ASN A 23 -2.19 7.44 -6.23
C ASN A 23 -2.86 6.06 -6.11
N ALA A 24 -2.08 5.05 -5.74
CA ALA A 24 -2.59 3.71 -5.48
C ALA A 24 -3.54 3.66 -4.28
N LEU A 25 -3.25 4.40 -3.21
CA LEU A 25 -4.06 4.40 -1.98
C LEU A 25 -5.18 5.44 -1.96
N ASN A 26 -5.22 6.34 -2.94
CA ASN A 26 -6.11 7.50 -2.97
C ASN A 26 -6.08 8.23 -1.60
N VAL A 27 -4.89 8.72 -1.24
CA VAL A 27 -4.62 9.48 -0.01
C VAL A 27 -3.90 10.77 -0.36
N SER A 28 -4.02 11.79 0.50
CA SER A 28 -3.35 13.06 0.22
C SER A 28 -1.81 12.94 0.26
N PRO A 29 -1.08 13.73 -0.54
CA PRO A 29 0.38 13.88 -0.43
C PRO A 29 0.87 14.12 0.99
N SER A 30 0.21 15.07 1.66
CA SER A 30 0.51 15.46 3.03
C SER A 30 0.39 14.29 4.01
N THR A 31 -0.47 13.30 3.72
CA THR A 31 -0.59 12.11 4.55
C THR A 31 0.59 11.17 4.36
N VAL A 32 1.02 10.95 3.12
CA VAL A 32 2.20 10.12 2.80
C VAL A 32 3.46 10.74 3.40
N GLU A 33 3.66 12.05 3.18
CA GLU A 33 4.84 12.76 3.67
C GLU A 33 4.93 12.79 5.19
N ARG A 34 3.81 13.00 5.89
CA ARG A 34 3.77 12.95 7.37
C ARG A 34 4.14 11.57 7.90
N ILE A 35 3.73 10.51 7.22
CA ILE A 35 4.05 9.14 7.62
C ILE A 35 5.52 8.82 7.30
N ALA A 36 6.02 9.25 6.13
CA ALA A 36 7.44 9.13 5.77
C ALA A 36 8.35 9.78 6.82
N LYS A 37 8.11 11.06 7.15
CA LYS A 37 8.88 11.77 8.19
C LYS A 37 8.84 11.07 9.55
N ARG A 38 7.76 10.35 9.88
CA ARG A 38 7.65 9.60 11.14
C ARG A 38 8.34 8.25 11.05
N LEU A 39 8.34 7.62 9.88
CA LEU A 39 9.09 6.39 9.58
C LEU A 39 10.60 6.65 9.66
N ASP A 40 11.08 7.71 9.04
CA ASP A 40 12.50 8.11 9.05
C ASP A 40 13.02 8.39 10.47
N ARG A 41 12.15 8.91 11.34
CA ARG A 41 12.42 9.13 12.77
C ARG A 41 12.32 7.86 13.62
N GLY A 42 12.15 6.69 13.02
CA GLY A 42 12.01 5.42 13.72
C GLY A 42 10.67 5.22 14.44
N GLY A 43 9.68 6.07 14.21
CA GLY A 43 8.40 6.05 14.94
C GLY A 43 7.50 4.84 14.68
N TYR A 44 7.91 3.91 13.81
CA TYR A 44 7.20 2.68 13.45
C TYR A 44 8.06 1.41 13.56
N ILE A 45 9.22 1.48 14.22
CA ILE A 45 10.17 0.35 14.33
C ILE A 45 9.50 -0.91 14.88
N GLU A 46 8.70 -0.80 15.95
CA GLU A 46 8.03 -1.96 16.55
C GLU A 46 7.03 -2.63 15.60
N ILE A 47 6.34 -1.85 14.76
CA ILE A 47 5.43 -2.38 13.75
C ILE A 47 6.23 -3.16 12.69
N LEU A 48 7.37 -2.62 12.26
CA LEU A 48 8.24 -3.27 11.28
C LEU A 48 8.86 -4.56 11.83
N LYS A 49 9.21 -4.60 13.13
CA LYS A 49 9.69 -5.82 13.80
C LYS A 49 8.63 -6.91 13.80
N LEU A 50 7.41 -6.60 14.25
CA LEU A 50 6.29 -7.55 14.26
C LEU A 50 5.98 -8.12 12.86
N LEU A 51 6.07 -7.29 11.82
CA LEU A 51 5.88 -7.72 10.44
C LEU A 51 7.00 -8.66 9.93
N LYS A 52 8.22 -8.44 10.40
CA LYS A 52 9.38 -9.29 10.07
C LYS A 52 9.27 -10.65 10.75
N GLU A 53 8.79 -10.68 12.00
CA GLU A 53 8.57 -11.89 12.81
C GLU A 53 7.44 -12.77 12.24
N ASP A 54 6.38 -12.16 11.69
CA ASP A 54 5.27 -12.88 11.04
C ASP A 54 5.62 -13.44 9.65
N GLY A 55 6.87 -13.28 9.19
CA GLY A 55 7.32 -13.76 7.87
C GLY A 55 6.57 -13.12 6.71
N GLY A 56 5.98 -11.94 6.91
CA GLY A 56 5.22 -11.22 5.88
C GLY A 56 3.83 -11.77 5.56
N LYS A 57 3.22 -12.62 6.40
CA LYS A 57 1.83 -13.10 6.17
C LYS A 57 0.82 -11.95 6.21
N LEU A 58 0.91 -11.08 7.21
CA LEU A 58 0.06 -9.87 7.33
C LEU A 58 0.23 -8.95 6.11
N LEU A 59 1.41 -8.98 5.53
CA LEU A 59 1.77 -8.23 4.34
C LEU A 59 1.10 -8.81 3.08
N LYS A 60 1.05 -10.14 2.92
CA LYS A 60 0.27 -10.82 1.86
C LYS A 60 -1.22 -10.51 1.95
N VAL A 61 -1.77 -10.45 3.16
CA VAL A 61 -3.18 -10.07 3.37
C VAL A 61 -3.44 -8.63 2.92
N LEU A 62 -2.51 -7.72 3.21
CA LEU A 62 -2.61 -6.34 2.75
C LEU A 62 -2.44 -6.22 1.22
N GLU A 63 -1.49 -6.95 0.62
CA GLU A 63 -1.33 -7.02 -0.85
C GLU A 63 -2.61 -7.53 -1.52
N ALA A 64 -3.22 -8.60 -1.00
CA ALA A 64 -4.50 -9.12 -1.51
C ALA A 64 -5.64 -8.09 -1.37
N LEU A 65 -5.72 -7.41 -0.23
CA LEU A 65 -6.68 -6.31 -0.03
C LEU A 65 -6.43 -5.15 -0.99
N PHE A 66 -5.16 -4.85 -1.30
CA PHE A 66 -4.77 -3.83 -2.26
C PHE A 66 -5.20 -4.16 -3.68
N GLU A 67 -5.04 -5.40 -4.13
CA GLU A 67 -5.53 -5.82 -5.44
C GLU A 67 -7.05 -5.65 -5.58
N ILE A 68 -7.78 -5.76 -4.46
CA ILE A 68 -9.24 -5.61 -4.40
C ILE A 68 -9.66 -4.13 -4.28
N LEU A 69 -8.87 -3.33 -3.56
CA LEU A 69 -9.16 -1.92 -3.23
C LEU A 69 -8.56 -0.93 -4.22
N THR A 70 -7.62 -1.33 -5.08
CA THR A 70 -7.09 -0.45 -6.12
C THR A 70 -8.21 -0.13 -7.12
N PRO A 71 -8.56 1.15 -7.29
CA PRO A 71 -9.50 1.52 -8.34
C PRO A 71 -8.89 1.15 -9.69
N PRO A 72 -9.70 0.71 -10.66
CA PRO A 72 -9.21 0.48 -12.00
C PRO A 72 -8.60 1.78 -12.55
N PRO A 73 -7.59 1.72 -13.43
CA PRO A 73 -7.07 2.89 -14.12
C PRO A 73 -8.23 3.71 -14.70
N TYR A 74 -8.14 5.05 -14.69
CA TYR A 74 -9.24 5.95 -15.09
C TYR A 74 -9.80 5.68 -16.50
N HIS A 75 -9.02 5.01 -17.36
CA HIS A 75 -9.41 4.58 -18.71
C HIS A 75 -10.09 3.20 -18.77
N LEU A 76 -10.26 2.50 -17.64
CA LEU A 76 -10.82 1.15 -17.56
C LEU A 76 -12.01 1.10 -16.61
N SER A 77 -13.12 0.55 -17.09
CA SER A 77 -14.21 0.18 -16.20
C SER A 77 -13.77 -0.98 -15.30
N ARG A 78 -14.35 -1.06 -14.09
CA ARG A 78 -14.02 -2.09 -13.10
C ARG A 78 -14.14 -3.51 -13.65
N ALA A 79 -15.14 -3.74 -14.51
CA ALA A 79 -15.34 -5.02 -15.20
C ALA A 79 -14.17 -5.36 -16.15
N LYS A 80 -13.74 -4.41 -16.99
CA LYS A 80 -12.64 -4.61 -17.93
C LYS A 80 -11.29 -4.77 -17.22
N PHE A 81 -11.09 -4.11 -16.09
CA PHE A 81 -9.88 -4.29 -15.27
C PHE A 81 -9.77 -5.69 -14.68
N ILE A 82 -10.88 -6.23 -14.16
CA ILE A 82 -10.94 -7.61 -13.64
C ILE A 82 -10.71 -8.63 -14.77
N GLU A 83 -11.27 -8.39 -15.94
CA GLU A 83 -11.12 -9.25 -17.12
C GLU A 83 -9.68 -9.24 -17.66
N ALA A 84 -9.04 -8.06 -17.75
CA ALA A 84 -7.64 -7.93 -18.13
C ALA A 84 -6.70 -8.64 -17.15
N LYS A 85 -6.98 -8.57 -15.84
CA LYS A 85 -6.23 -9.33 -14.83
C LYS A 85 -6.42 -10.83 -14.93
N ARG A 86 -7.62 -11.32 -15.32
CA ARG A 86 -7.89 -12.75 -15.53
C ARG A 86 -7.17 -13.32 -16.76
N LYS A 87 -6.96 -12.51 -17.79
CA LYS A 87 -6.31 -12.91 -19.05
C LYS A 87 -4.77 -12.95 -18.97
N GLY A 88 -4.17 -12.37 -17.94
CA GLY A 88 -2.71 -12.27 -17.75
C GLY A 88 -2.10 -13.27 -16.76
N ARG A 89 -2.84 -14.32 -16.35
CA ARG A 89 -2.32 -15.46 -15.59
C ARG A 89 -2.33 -16.71 -16.44
#